data_AF-A0AAN6RHZ0-F1
#
_entry.id   AF-A0AAN6RHZ0-F1
#
_cell.length_a   1.000
_cell.length_b   1.000
_cell.length_c   1.000
_cell.angle_alpha   90.00
_cell.angle_beta   90.00
_cell.angle_gamma   90.00
#
_symmetry.space_group_name_H-M   'P 1'
#
loop_
_entity.id
_entity.type
_entity.pdbx_description
1 polymer ?
#
loop_
_entity_poly.entity_id
_entity_poly.type
_entity_poly.pdbx_seq_one_letter_code
_entity_poly.pdbx_strand_id
1 'polypeptide(L)'
;MNTLNGNAVRTLMSTVDNITTALDNNNDSWRDHLYAVRNVTGVLDFSEASPDEDRRGWQLPLINVFQRVAFADADSGGVLDIANWCLKQAVTLLQVHSNDVDLLILVGRNWLLRAQKSLANIHHSEQSSISSGGSPSFHLSSSEENRRMMRGNAEAESRLHTADYVEARGILLPAVEYLKRAVELAGTQEKVTGDLLSLAAEAYMSLGNVSSSRMNSQYFRQALDFLRVAHEMPDYILPIHLQNYLEDYGNLIEGHD
;
A
#
# COMPACT_ATOMS: atom_id res chain seq x y z
N MET A 1 18.59 19.74 19.18
CA MET A 1 17.97 18.44 19.49
C MET A 1 16.86 18.67 20.51
N ASN A 2 15.61 18.67 20.07
CA ASN A 2 14.46 18.77 21.00
C ASN A 2 14.09 17.36 21.44
N THR A 3 14.67 16.89 22.54
CA THR A 3 14.19 15.69 23.21
C THR A 3 12.92 16.07 23.97
N LEU A 4 11.79 15.43 23.62
CA LEU A 4 10.56 15.57 24.40
C LEU A 4 10.80 14.97 25.79
N ASN A 5 10.40 15.68 26.85
CA ASN A 5 10.45 15.13 28.20
C ASN A 5 9.33 14.10 28.41
N GLY A 6 9.45 13.24 29.42
CA GLY A 6 8.50 12.13 29.64
C GLY A 6 7.05 12.55 29.86
N ASN A 7 6.80 13.75 30.39
CA ASN A 7 5.43 14.28 30.53
C ASN A 7 4.85 14.69 29.18
N ALA A 8 5.64 15.35 28.33
CA ALA A 8 5.23 15.72 26.98
C ALA A 8 4.92 14.49 26.12
N VAL A 9 5.76 13.44 26.21
CA VAL A 9 5.51 12.16 25.53
C VAL A 9 4.19 11.54 25.99
N ARG A 10 3.91 11.53 27.30
CA ARG A 10 2.64 10.98 27.82
C ARG A 10 1.41 11.73 27.31
N THR A 11 1.45 13.06 27.29
CA THR A 11 0.35 13.88 26.76
C THR A 11 0.16 13.66 25.26
N LEU A 12 1.26 13.56 24.51
CA LEU A 12 1.23 13.24 23.09
C LEU A 12 0.58 11.88 22.85
N MET A 13 1.02 10.84 23.56
CA MET A 13 0.48 9.50 23.39
C MET A 13 -0.99 9.40 23.79
N SER A 14 -1.44 10.09 24.84
CA SER A 14 -2.88 10.20 25.14
C SER A 14 -3.67 10.85 23.99
N THR A 15 -3.09 11.82 23.28
CA THR A 15 -3.72 12.40 22.09
C THR A 15 -3.78 11.38 20.94
N VAL A 16 -2.71 10.61 20.74
CA VAL A 16 -2.65 9.54 19.75
C VAL A 16 -3.69 8.45 20.02
N ASP A 17 -3.86 8.04 21.27
CA ASP A 17 -4.85 7.03 21.66
C ASP A 17 -6.29 7.54 21.43
N ASN A 18 -6.54 8.81 21.70
CA ASN A 18 -7.84 9.45 21.45
C ASN A 18 -8.16 9.48 19.94
N ILE A 19 -7.17 9.85 19.10
CA ILE A 19 -7.34 9.84 17.63
C ILE A 19 -7.60 8.41 17.15
N THR A 20 -6.84 7.43 17.63
CA THR A 20 -7.01 6.02 17.29
C THR A 20 -8.43 5.55 17.58
N THR A 21 -8.90 5.78 18.81
CA THR A 21 -10.25 5.43 19.25
C THR A 21 -11.34 6.11 18.41
N ALA A 22 -11.14 7.38 18.05
CA ALA A 22 -12.09 8.11 17.22
C ALA A 22 -12.18 7.54 15.80
N LEU A 23 -11.03 7.25 15.18
CA LEU A 23 -10.96 6.64 13.85
C LEU A 23 -11.56 5.23 13.81
N ASP A 24 -11.35 4.42 14.86
CA ASP A 24 -11.90 3.07 14.94
C ASP A 24 -13.43 3.08 15.08
N ASN A 25 -14.00 4.09 15.74
CA ASN A 25 -15.45 4.25 15.88
C ASN A 25 -16.11 4.90 14.65
N ASN A 26 -15.42 5.87 14.04
CA ASN A 26 -15.90 6.58 12.87
C ASN A 26 -14.71 7.02 12.01
N ASN A 27 -14.46 6.28 10.92
CA ASN A 27 -13.34 6.57 10.03
C ASN A 27 -13.41 7.99 9.43
N ASP A 28 -14.61 8.56 9.23
CA ASP A 28 -14.79 9.91 8.66
C ASP A 28 -14.41 11.06 9.61
N SER A 29 -14.17 10.77 10.89
CA SER A 29 -13.74 11.75 11.89
C SER A 29 -12.31 12.27 11.69
N TRP A 30 -11.54 11.69 10.76
CA TRP A 30 -10.14 12.04 10.51
C TRP A 30 -9.90 13.54 10.28
N ARG A 31 -10.87 14.24 9.69
CA ARG A 31 -10.78 15.69 9.40
C ARG A 31 -10.69 16.52 10.68
N ASP A 32 -11.35 16.09 11.75
CA ASP A 32 -11.37 16.78 13.04
C ASP A 32 -10.00 16.72 13.74
N HIS A 33 -9.17 15.76 13.36
CA HIS A 33 -7.85 15.54 13.95
C HIS A 33 -6.71 16.26 13.21
N LEU A 34 -6.96 16.85 12.04
CA LEU A 34 -5.92 17.46 11.21
C LEU A 34 -5.18 18.59 11.90
N TYR A 35 -5.89 19.43 12.67
CA TYR A 35 -5.27 20.54 13.39
C TYR A 35 -4.29 20.01 14.45
N ALA A 36 -4.70 19.03 15.25
CA ALA A 36 -3.86 18.42 16.28
C ALA A 36 -2.62 17.76 15.67
N VAL A 37 -2.80 16.98 14.60
CA VAL A 37 -1.70 16.30 13.90
C VAL A 37 -0.72 17.32 13.32
N ARG A 38 -1.20 18.36 12.62
CA ARG A 38 -0.34 19.41 12.04
C ARG A 38 0.44 20.19 13.09
N ASN A 39 -0.16 20.45 14.25
CA ASN A 39 0.57 21.09 15.35
C ASN A 39 1.74 20.24 15.82
N VAL A 40 1.54 18.92 15.93
CA VAL A 40 2.62 18.00 16.31
C VAL A 40 3.68 17.92 15.21
N THR A 41 3.30 17.68 13.96
CA THR A 41 4.26 17.55 12.85
C THR A 41 5.01 18.85 12.56
N GLY A 42 4.43 20.01 12.89
CA GLY A 42 5.08 21.31 12.76
C GLY A 42 6.18 21.58 13.79
N VAL A 43 6.20 20.87 14.93
CA VAL A 43 7.19 21.09 16.01
C VAL A 43 8.08 19.88 16.29
N LEU A 44 7.68 18.69 15.83
CA LEU A 44 8.35 17.43 16.10
C LEU A 44 9.02 16.89 14.84
N ASP A 45 10.33 16.72 14.91
CA ASP A 45 11.15 16.03 13.90
C ASP A 45 12.07 15.07 14.64
N PHE A 46 12.15 13.82 14.18
CA PHE A 46 13.05 12.84 14.74
C PHE A 46 14.46 13.06 14.21
N SER A 47 15.41 12.95 15.13
CA SER A 47 16.83 12.95 14.84
C SER A 47 17.47 12.04 15.87
N GLU A 48 17.97 10.92 15.39
CA GLU A 48 18.61 9.88 16.20
C GLU A 48 19.93 9.51 15.55
N ALA A 49 20.99 9.52 16.36
CA ALA A 49 22.32 9.11 15.94
C ALA A 49 22.60 7.65 16.31
N SER A 50 21.81 7.08 17.22
CA SER A 50 21.94 5.73 17.74
C SER A 50 20.55 5.17 18.09
N PRO A 51 20.34 3.86 17.97
CA PRO A 51 19.08 3.21 18.35
C PRO A 51 18.70 3.49 19.81
N ASP A 52 17.43 3.82 20.04
CA ASP A 52 16.84 4.00 21.37
C ASP A 52 15.45 3.35 21.38
N GLU A 53 15.36 2.17 21.98
CA GLU A 53 14.11 1.37 21.98
C GLU A 53 12.98 2.03 22.77
N ASP A 54 13.30 2.79 23.83
CA ASP A 54 12.30 3.52 24.60
C ASP A 54 11.67 4.64 23.76
N ARG A 55 12.51 5.33 22.95
CA ARG A 55 12.02 6.35 22.01
C ARG A 55 11.24 5.74 20.87
N ARG A 56 11.79 4.69 20.25
CA ARG A 56 11.12 3.93 19.19
C ARG A 56 9.70 3.53 19.62
N GLY A 57 9.55 3.08 20.86
CA GLY A 57 8.28 2.60 21.43
C GLY A 57 7.10 3.57 21.32
N TRP A 58 7.33 4.90 21.39
CA TRP A 58 6.26 5.89 21.21
C TRP A 58 6.25 6.53 19.81
N GLN A 59 7.41 6.58 19.13
CA GLN A 59 7.52 7.18 17.80
C GLN A 59 6.81 6.35 16.73
N LEU A 60 6.92 5.02 16.79
CA LEU A 60 6.32 4.15 15.80
C LEU A 60 4.78 4.20 15.83
N PRO A 61 4.10 4.05 16.98
CA PRO A 61 2.65 4.22 17.05
C PRO A 61 2.18 5.62 16.63
N LEU A 62 2.93 6.67 16.99
CA LEU A 62 2.63 8.04 16.57
C LEU A 62 2.59 8.17 15.04
N ILE A 63 3.64 7.70 14.35
CA ILE A 63 3.68 7.77 12.88
C ILE A 63 2.56 6.92 12.28
N ASN A 64 2.28 5.74 12.83
CA ASN A 64 1.22 4.86 12.35
C ASN A 64 -0.16 5.57 12.35
N VAL A 65 -0.52 6.19 13.47
CA VAL A 65 -1.79 6.91 13.59
C VAL A 65 -1.84 8.13 12.68
N PHE A 66 -0.75 8.87 12.57
CA PHE A 66 -0.70 10.03 11.66
C PHE A 66 -0.79 9.61 10.20
N GLN A 67 -0.23 8.45 9.84
CA GLN A 67 -0.40 7.88 8.50
C GLN A 67 -1.86 7.48 8.24
N ARG A 68 -2.56 6.89 9.23
CA ARG A 68 -4.00 6.61 9.13
C ARG A 68 -4.80 7.89 8.85
N VAL A 69 -4.52 8.97 9.58
CA VAL A 69 -5.16 10.28 9.34
C VAL A 69 -4.80 10.82 7.95
N ALA A 70 -3.54 10.73 7.54
CA ALA A 70 -3.07 11.27 6.27
C ALA A 70 -3.70 10.58 5.05
N PHE A 71 -4.01 9.29 5.16
CA PHE A 71 -4.53 8.46 4.07
C PHE A 71 -5.94 7.93 4.32
N ALA A 72 -6.71 8.60 5.20
CA ALA A 72 -8.12 8.24 5.42
C ALA A 72 -8.98 8.39 4.15
N ASP A 73 -8.54 9.24 3.21
CA ASP A 73 -9.11 9.43 1.87
C ASP A 73 -7.97 9.33 0.82
N ALA A 74 -7.36 8.14 0.74
CA ALA A 74 -6.20 7.88 -0.11
C ALA A 74 -6.51 8.02 -1.60
N ASP A 75 -7.73 7.69 -2.03
CA ASP A 75 -8.19 7.78 -3.42
C ASP A 75 -8.23 9.24 -3.91
N SER A 76 -8.49 10.20 -3.01
CA SER A 76 -8.41 11.64 -3.32
C SER A 76 -6.98 12.21 -3.24
N GLY A 77 -6.01 11.39 -2.82
CA GLY A 77 -4.59 11.74 -2.64
C GLY A 77 -4.16 12.01 -1.20
N GLY A 78 -5.08 11.92 -0.23
CA GLY A 78 -4.79 12.14 1.17
C GLY A 78 -4.28 13.55 1.53
N VAL A 79 -3.70 13.67 2.72
CA VAL A 79 -3.15 14.90 3.30
C VAL A 79 -1.64 14.89 3.17
N LEU A 80 -1.14 15.45 2.06
CA LEU A 80 0.24 15.30 1.61
C LEU A 80 1.29 15.81 2.60
N ASP A 81 1.04 16.91 3.32
CA ASP A 81 1.97 17.46 4.30
C ASP A 81 2.23 16.46 5.44
N ILE A 82 1.17 15.85 5.97
CA ILE A 82 1.26 14.83 7.02
C ILE A 82 1.87 13.54 6.47
N ALA A 83 1.47 13.11 5.27
CA ALA A 83 2.00 11.92 4.63
C ALA A 83 3.52 12.00 4.39
N ASN A 84 4.00 13.17 3.93
CA ASN A 84 5.42 13.47 3.72
C ASN A 84 6.20 13.45 5.02
N TRP A 85 5.63 14.04 6.07
CA TRP A 85 6.22 13.98 7.40
C TRP A 85 6.35 12.53 7.87
N CYS A 86 5.28 11.72 7.77
CA CYS A 86 5.29 10.31 8.19
C CYS A 86 6.38 9.51 7.48
N LEU A 87 6.49 9.66 6.16
CA LEU A 87 7.51 8.97 5.38
C LEU A 87 8.93 9.40 5.78
N LYS A 88 9.17 10.71 5.91
CA LYS A 88 10.45 11.26 6.35
C LYS A 88 10.86 10.70 7.71
N GLN A 89 9.95 10.70 8.70
CA GLN A 89 10.24 10.18 10.03
C GLN A 89 10.49 8.67 10.02
N ALA A 90 9.64 7.90 9.33
CA ALA A 90 9.78 6.45 9.25
C ALA A 90 11.12 6.03 8.61
N VAL A 91 11.53 6.69 7.52
CA VAL A 91 12.84 6.43 6.89
C VAL A 91 13.99 6.85 7.80
N THR A 92 13.86 7.97 8.53
CA THR A 92 14.88 8.42 9.48
C THR A 92 15.08 7.38 10.60
N LEU A 93 13.99 6.85 11.16
CA LEU A 93 14.07 5.77 12.15
C LEU A 93 14.63 4.49 11.55
N LEU A 94 14.23 4.12 10.33
CA LEU A 94 14.71 2.92 9.65
C LEU A 94 16.23 2.97 9.37
N GLN A 95 16.80 4.15 9.14
CA GLN A 95 18.26 4.29 8.99
C GLN A 95 19.03 3.90 10.25
N VAL A 96 18.42 4.13 11.43
CA VAL A 96 19.00 3.83 12.74
C VAL A 96 18.64 2.39 13.16
N HIS A 97 17.41 1.96 12.92
CA HIS A 97 16.89 0.62 13.21
C HIS A 97 16.75 -0.19 11.90
N SER A 98 17.88 -0.51 11.25
CA SER A 98 17.91 -1.01 9.86
C SER A 98 17.20 -2.34 9.60
N ASN A 99 16.96 -3.13 10.64
CA ASN A 99 16.32 -4.46 10.58
C ASN A 99 15.00 -4.49 11.36
N ASP A 100 14.31 -3.36 11.37
CA ASP A 100 13.02 -3.23 12.00
C ASP A 100 11.89 -3.55 11.03
N VAL A 101 11.20 -4.66 11.27
CA VAL A 101 10.10 -5.13 10.43
C VAL A 101 8.97 -4.11 10.41
N ASP A 102 8.59 -3.55 11.57
CA ASP A 102 7.45 -2.64 11.67
C ASP A 102 7.71 -1.33 10.92
N LEU A 103 8.95 -0.81 10.96
CA LEU A 103 9.33 0.38 10.19
C LEU A 103 9.36 0.10 8.68
N LEU A 104 9.83 -1.07 8.25
CA LEU A 104 9.77 -1.48 6.84
C LEU A 104 8.32 -1.54 6.35
N ILE A 105 7.42 -2.12 7.15
CA ILE A 105 5.98 -2.17 6.87
C ILE A 105 5.40 -0.76 6.75
N LEU A 106 5.72 0.11 7.71
CA LEU A 106 5.22 1.48 7.77
C LEU A 106 5.64 2.30 6.53
N VAL A 107 6.90 2.16 6.10
CA VAL A 107 7.41 2.81 4.88
C VAL A 107 6.76 2.23 3.63
N GLY A 108 6.70 0.90 3.51
CA GLY A 108 6.07 0.22 2.37
C GLY A 108 4.59 0.58 2.21
N ARG A 109 3.84 0.58 3.32
CA ARG A 109 2.45 1.02 3.38
C ARG A 109 2.30 2.49 2.96
N ASN A 110 3.23 3.36 3.36
CA ASN A 110 3.20 4.77 2.96
C ASN A 110 3.24 4.92 1.43
N TRP A 111 4.15 4.20 0.79
CA TRP A 111 4.26 4.19 -0.66
C TRP A 111 3.02 3.59 -1.32
N LEU A 112 2.50 2.46 -0.82
CA LEU A 112 1.28 1.87 -1.35
C LEU A 112 0.07 2.82 -1.27
N LEU A 113 -0.09 3.52 -0.14
CA LEU A 113 -1.19 4.46 0.06
C LEU A 113 -1.07 5.71 -0.81
N ARG A 114 0.16 6.16 -1.12
CA ARG A 114 0.39 7.26 -2.08
C ARG A 114 -0.04 6.93 -3.49
N ALA A 115 0.04 5.66 -3.89
CA ALA A 115 -0.33 5.23 -5.23
C ALA A 115 -1.84 5.22 -5.46
N GLN A 116 -2.66 5.23 -4.40
CA GLN A 116 -4.11 5.00 -4.49
C GLN A 116 -4.81 6.03 -5.37
N LYS A 117 -4.42 7.31 -5.32
CA LYS A 117 -4.99 8.31 -6.22
C LYS A 117 -4.78 8.00 -7.71
N SER A 118 -3.54 7.68 -8.08
CA SER A 118 -3.23 7.33 -9.48
C SER A 118 -3.95 6.04 -9.88
N LEU A 119 -4.05 5.06 -8.97
CA LEU A 119 -4.82 3.82 -9.20
C LEU A 119 -6.32 4.08 -9.37
N ALA A 120 -6.91 4.95 -8.56
CA ALA A 120 -8.31 5.36 -8.66
C ALA A 120 -8.58 6.08 -9.99
N ASN A 121 -7.70 6.99 -10.40
CA ASN A 121 -7.78 7.66 -11.70
C ASN A 121 -7.74 6.66 -12.87
N ILE A 122 -6.82 5.69 -12.81
CA ILE A 122 -6.71 4.61 -13.81
C ILE A 122 -8.03 3.86 -13.88
N HIS A 123 -8.53 3.38 -12.74
CA HIS A 123 -9.78 2.62 -12.67
C HIS A 123 -10.98 3.41 -13.24
N HIS A 124 -11.11 4.69 -12.90
CA HIS A 124 -12.16 5.55 -13.47
C HIS A 124 -12.01 5.74 -15.00
N SER A 125 -10.79 5.93 -15.49
CA SER A 125 -10.52 6.07 -16.92
C SER A 125 -10.86 4.79 -17.71
N GLU A 126 -10.60 3.62 -17.13
CA GLU A 126 -10.90 2.33 -17.74
C GLU A 126 -12.39 2.03 -17.77
N GLN A 127 -13.12 2.31 -16.69
CA GLN A 127 -14.57 2.17 -16.64
C GLN A 127 -15.27 3.05 -17.69
N SER A 128 -14.80 4.29 -17.86
CA SER A 128 -15.35 5.21 -18.87
C SER A 128 -15.13 4.71 -20.31
N SER A 129 -14.06 3.95 -20.54
CA SER A 129 -13.70 3.42 -21.86
C SER A 129 -14.57 2.23 -22.28
N ILE A 130 -15.05 1.42 -21.32
CA ILE A 130 -15.86 0.22 -21.58
C ILE A 130 -17.28 0.58 -22.06
N SER A 131 -17.80 1.76 -21.71
CA SER A 131 -19.17 2.20 -22.06
C SER A 131 -19.38 2.49 -23.57
N SER A 132 -18.30 2.54 -24.36
CA SER A 132 -18.37 2.87 -25.79
C SER A 132 -18.46 1.65 -26.74
N GLY A 133 -18.50 0.43 -26.20
CA GLY A 133 -18.25 -0.82 -26.94
C GLY A 133 -19.47 -1.71 -27.23
N GLY A 134 -20.70 -1.23 -27.08
CA GLY A 134 -21.92 -1.99 -27.37
C GLY A 134 -22.12 -2.26 -28.87
N SER A 135 -21.37 -3.20 -29.45
CA SER A 135 -21.64 -3.73 -30.79
C SER A 135 -22.32 -5.10 -30.70
N PRO A 136 -23.32 -5.42 -31.55
CA PRO A 136 -24.09 -6.65 -31.46
C PRO A 136 -23.23 -7.88 -31.69
N SER A 137 -23.56 -8.96 -30.99
CA SER A 137 -22.96 -10.29 -31.13
C SER A 137 -23.21 -10.84 -32.54
N PHE A 138 -22.31 -10.52 -33.47
CA PHE A 138 -22.19 -11.22 -34.76
C PHE A 138 -21.05 -12.22 -34.65
N HIS A 139 -21.24 -13.42 -35.21
CA HIS A 139 -20.18 -14.43 -35.33
C HIS A 139 -19.00 -13.86 -36.12
N LEU A 140 -17.97 -13.40 -35.41
CA LEU A 140 -16.75 -12.87 -36.03
C LEU A 140 -15.95 -14.01 -36.64
N SER A 141 -15.29 -13.73 -37.76
CA SER A 141 -14.23 -14.59 -38.24
C SER A 141 -13.07 -14.61 -37.23
N SER A 142 -12.38 -15.74 -37.08
CA SER A 142 -11.12 -15.85 -36.30
C SER A 142 -10.10 -14.75 -36.66
N SER A 143 -10.11 -14.28 -37.91
CA SER A 143 -9.25 -13.18 -38.36
C SER A 143 -9.67 -11.80 -37.83
N GLU A 144 -10.97 -11.56 -37.62
CA GLU A 144 -11.50 -10.32 -37.06
C GLU A 144 -11.36 -10.31 -35.54
N GLU A 145 -11.53 -11.45 -34.90
CA GLU A 145 -11.26 -11.65 -33.47
C GLU A 145 -9.79 -11.39 -33.15
N ASN A 146 -8.86 -11.95 -33.94
CA ASN A 146 -7.43 -11.70 -33.76
C ASN A 146 -7.06 -10.22 -33.97
N ARG A 147 -7.65 -9.54 -34.96
CA ARG A 147 -7.46 -8.09 -35.15
C ARG A 147 -8.00 -7.27 -33.97
N ARG A 148 -9.14 -7.66 -33.39
CA ARG A 148 -9.70 -7.00 -32.19
C ARG A 148 -8.81 -7.21 -30.98
N MET A 149 -8.31 -8.42 -30.76
CA MET A 149 -7.33 -8.69 -29.69
C MET A 149 -6.06 -7.88 -29.86
N MET A 150 -5.49 -7.83 -31.08
CA MET A 150 -4.30 -7.02 -31.36
C MET A 150 -4.53 -5.53 -31.11
N ARG A 151 -5.70 -5.00 -31.50
CA ARG A 151 -6.05 -3.61 -31.22
C ARG A 151 -6.21 -3.36 -29.72
N GLY A 152 -6.90 -4.24 -29.00
CA GLY A 152 -7.05 -4.15 -27.54
C GLY A 152 -5.70 -4.18 -26.82
N ASN A 153 -4.79 -5.07 -27.23
CA ASN A 153 -3.44 -5.13 -26.67
C ASN A 153 -2.62 -3.86 -26.96
N ALA A 154 -2.73 -3.31 -28.17
CA ALA A 154 -2.04 -2.06 -28.52
C ALA A 154 -2.57 -0.85 -27.73
N GLU A 155 -3.90 -0.79 -27.53
CA GLU A 155 -4.52 0.25 -26.70
C GLU A 155 -4.13 0.11 -25.22
N ALA A 156 -4.13 -1.11 -24.68
CA ALA A 156 -3.66 -1.39 -23.32
C ALA A 156 -2.19 -0.99 -23.14
N GLU A 157 -1.31 -1.34 -24.08
CA GLU A 157 0.10 -0.97 -24.04
C GLU A 157 0.29 0.55 -24.13
N SER A 158 -0.53 1.25 -24.94
CA SER A 158 -0.50 2.71 -25.03
C SER A 158 -0.89 3.38 -23.72
N ARG A 159 -1.85 2.81 -22.96
CA ARG A 159 -2.28 3.35 -21.66
C ARG A 159 -1.17 3.31 -20.62
N LEU A 160 -0.28 2.32 -20.69
CA LEU A 160 0.89 2.23 -19.80
C LEU A 160 1.79 3.46 -19.90
N HIS A 161 1.72 4.28 -20.96
CA HIS A 161 2.53 5.49 -21.10
C HIS A 161 1.82 6.77 -20.62
N THR A 162 0.61 6.65 -20.07
CA THR A 162 -0.12 7.79 -19.50
C THR A 162 0.47 8.20 -18.14
N ALA A 163 0.19 9.43 -17.73
CA ALA A 163 0.74 10.02 -16.52
C ALA A 163 0.43 9.18 -15.27
N ASP A 164 -0.83 8.76 -15.08
CA ASP A 164 -1.24 8.00 -13.90
C ASP A 164 -0.55 6.62 -13.82
N TYR A 165 -0.37 5.91 -14.95
CA TYR A 165 0.35 4.62 -14.97
C TYR A 165 1.85 4.79 -14.68
N VAL A 166 2.47 5.85 -15.18
CA VAL A 166 3.88 6.16 -14.91
C VAL A 166 4.06 6.52 -13.43
N GLU A 167 3.20 7.37 -12.90
CA GLU A 167 3.23 7.78 -11.49
C GLU A 167 2.98 6.59 -10.56
N ALA A 168 1.91 5.81 -10.80
CA ALA A 168 1.58 4.64 -9.99
C ALA A 168 2.75 3.65 -9.93
N ARG A 169 3.38 3.31 -11.07
CA ARG A 169 4.56 2.43 -11.09
C ARG A 169 5.72 3.01 -10.30
N GLY A 170 6.03 4.29 -10.49
CA GLY A 170 7.14 4.94 -9.79
C GLY A 170 6.97 4.92 -8.27
N ILE A 171 5.72 5.01 -7.79
CA ILE A 171 5.37 4.97 -6.37
C ILE A 171 5.27 3.53 -5.84
N LEU A 172 4.78 2.57 -6.64
CA LEU A 172 4.57 1.18 -6.22
C LEU A 172 5.86 0.36 -6.15
N LEU A 173 6.89 0.70 -6.94
CA LEU A 173 8.19 0.04 -6.87
C LEU A 173 8.79 0.07 -5.46
N PRO A 174 8.96 1.23 -4.79
CA PRO A 174 9.46 1.23 -3.42
C PRO A 174 8.49 0.56 -2.44
N ALA A 175 7.18 0.60 -2.66
CA ALA A 175 6.22 -0.12 -1.81
C ALA A 175 6.53 -1.62 -1.79
N VAL A 176 6.67 -2.22 -2.98
CA VAL A 176 7.01 -3.64 -3.15
C VAL A 176 8.38 -3.96 -2.57
N GLU A 177 9.39 -3.12 -2.79
CA GLU A 177 10.75 -3.35 -2.27
C GLU A 177 10.80 -3.37 -0.73
N TYR A 178 10.16 -2.39 -0.08
CA TYR A 178 10.13 -2.32 1.39
C TYR A 178 9.30 -3.46 1.99
N LEU A 179 8.14 -3.79 1.42
CA LEU A 179 7.28 -4.87 1.92
C LEU A 179 7.89 -6.25 1.68
N LYS A 180 8.54 -6.49 0.54
CA LYS A 180 9.30 -7.72 0.30
C LYS A 180 10.39 -7.90 1.37
N ARG A 181 11.18 -6.85 1.61
CA ARG A 181 12.22 -6.89 2.64
C ARG A 181 11.64 -7.12 4.05
N ALA A 182 10.47 -6.56 4.34
CA ALA A 182 9.76 -6.80 5.60
C ALA A 182 9.36 -8.28 5.74
N VAL A 183 8.79 -8.89 4.70
CA VAL A 183 8.43 -10.32 4.68
C VAL A 183 9.66 -11.21 4.87
N GLU A 184 10.73 -10.96 4.12
CA GLU A 184 11.97 -11.73 4.21
C GLU A 184 12.56 -11.67 5.62
N LEU A 185 12.63 -10.47 6.20
CA LEU A 185 13.17 -10.26 7.53
C LEU A 185 12.26 -10.86 8.62
N ALA A 186 10.95 -10.69 8.51
CA ALA A 186 9.99 -11.32 9.40
C ALA A 186 10.08 -12.85 9.35
N GLY A 187 10.35 -13.41 8.16
CA GLY A 187 10.63 -14.84 7.97
C GLY A 187 11.85 -15.30 8.77
N THR A 188 12.96 -14.57 8.70
CA THR A 188 14.17 -14.89 9.50
C THR A 188 13.96 -14.74 11.01
N GLN A 189 12.96 -13.95 11.43
CA GLN A 189 12.63 -13.72 12.84
C GLN A 189 11.48 -14.60 13.34
N GLU A 190 10.90 -15.46 12.50
CA GLU A 190 9.69 -16.25 12.80
C GLU A 190 8.50 -15.38 13.25
N LYS A 191 8.36 -14.18 12.66
CA LYS A 191 7.34 -13.16 12.97
C LYS A 191 6.49 -12.77 11.76
N VAL A 192 6.42 -13.64 10.74
CA VAL A 192 5.53 -13.39 9.60
C VAL A 192 4.09 -13.40 10.08
N THR A 193 3.31 -12.41 9.64
CA THR A 193 1.88 -12.29 9.94
C THR A 193 1.07 -12.30 8.66
N GLY A 194 -0.18 -12.75 8.75
CA GLY A 194 -1.11 -12.71 7.61
C GLY A 194 -1.32 -11.28 7.11
N ASP A 195 -1.40 -10.29 8.00
CA ASP A 195 -1.54 -8.87 7.63
C ASP A 195 -0.37 -8.36 6.79
N LEU A 196 0.86 -8.76 7.14
CA LEU A 196 2.05 -8.41 6.38
C LEU A 196 2.01 -9.03 4.98
N LEU A 197 1.64 -10.31 4.89
CA LEU A 197 1.54 -11.02 3.62
C LEU A 197 0.44 -10.45 2.71
N SER A 198 -0.73 -10.16 3.27
CA SER A 198 -1.84 -9.51 2.57
C SER A 198 -1.46 -8.13 2.04
N LEU A 199 -0.81 -7.30 2.88
CA LEU A 199 -0.34 -5.98 2.47
C LEU A 199 0.73 -6.06 1.37
N ALA A 200 1.66 -7.01 1.47
CA ALA A 200 2.64 -7.26 0.43
C ALA A 200 1.95 -7.70 -0.87
N ALA A 201 1.00 -8.64 -0.80
CA ALA A 201 0.23 -9.10 -1.94
C ALA A 201 -0.49 -7.96 -2.65
N GLU A 202 -1.17 -7.07 -1.91
CA GLU A 202 -1.84 -5.89 -2.46
C GLU A 202 -0.88 -4.97 -3.23
N ALA A 203 0.32 -4.73 -2.71
CA ALA A 203 1.33 -3.93 -3.40
C ALA A 203 1.79 -4.59 -4.70
N TYR A 204 2.00 -5.91 -4.68
CA TYR A 204 2.38 -6.69 -5.86
C TYR A 204 1.25 -6.74 -6.91
N MET A 205 0.00 -6.94 -6.50
CA MET A 205 -1.18 -6.89 -7.37
C MET A 205 -1.31 -5.52 -8.03
N SER A 206 -1.20 -4.46 -7.22
CA SER A 206 -1.28 -3.08 -7.70
C SER A 206 -0.18 -2.79 -8.73
N LEU A 207 1.07 -3.20 -8.46
CA LEU A 207 2.18 -3.04 -9.39
C LEU A 207 1.97 -3.86 -10.67
N GLY A 208 1.42 -5.07 -10.56
CA GLY A 208 1.04 -5.91 -11.69
C GLY A 208 0.01 -5.24 -12.60
N ASN A 209 -1.03 -4.63 -12.03
CA ASN A 209 -2.11 -3.96 -12.77
C ASN A 209 -1.61 -2.77 -13.61
N VAL A 210 -0.55 -2.09 -13.16
CA VAL A 210 0.03 -0.95 -13.88
C VAL A 210 1.26 -1.30 -14.70
N SER A 211 1.62 -2.59 -14.78
CA SER A 211 2.79 -3.09 -15.51
C SER A 211 2.42 -3.70 -16.86
N SER A 212 3.41 -3.78 -17.77
CA SER A 212 3.22 -4.45 -19.05
C SER A 212 2.90 -5.93 -18.88
N SER A 213 2.18 -6.51 -19.85
CA SER A 213 1.86 -7.94 -19.90
C SER A 213 3.09 -8.86 -19.84
N ARG A 214 4.26 -8.35 -20.23
CA ARG A 214 5.53 -9.09 -20.16
C ARG A 214 6.09 -9.22 -18.75
N MET A 215 5.75 -8.26 -17.88
CA MET A 215 6.32 -8.13 -16.53
C MET A 215 5.28 -8.34 -15.43
N ASN A 216 3.98 -8.23 -15.72
CA ASN A 216 2.95 -8.32 -14.69
C ASN A 216 2.82 -9.72 -14.08
N SER A 217 3.13 -10.77 -14.85
CA SER A 217 2.91 -12.16 -14.43
C SER A 217 3.76 -12.54 -13.21
N GLN A 218 5.00 -12.06 -13.13
CA GLN A 218 5.85 -12.27 -11.95
C GLN A 218 5.28 -11.58 -10.70
N TYR A 219 4.67 -10.41 -10.86
CA TYR A 219 4.08 -9.68 -9.73
C TYR A 219 2.82 -10.38 -9.22
N PHE A 220 1.95 -10.83 -10.12
CA PHE A 220 0.75 -11.58 -9.75
C PHE A 220 1.07 -12.94 -9.12
N ARG A 221 2.07 -13.67 -9.63
CA ARG A 221 2.55 -14.91 -9.00
C ARG A 221 2.99 -14.66 -7.56
N GLN A 222 3.86 -13.66 -7.35
CA GLN A 222 4.35 -13.34 -6.02
C GLN A 222 3.22 -12.92 -5.07
N ALA A 223 2.22 -12.17 -5.56
CA ALA A 223 1.05 -11.84 -4.76
C ALA A 223 0.27 -13.08 -4.34
N LEU A 224 -0.02 -14.00 -5.28
CA LEU A 224 -0.73 -15.23 -4.99
C LEU A 224 0.03 -16.13 -4.02
N ASP A 225 1.36 -16.20 -4.12
CA ASP A 225 2.19 -16.93 -3.17
C ASP A 225 2.03 -16.37 -1.74
N PHE A 226 2.05 -15.04 -1.59
CA PHE A 226 1.79 -14.43 -0.28
C PHE A 226 0.37 -14.69 0.23
N LEU A 227 -0.65 -14.59 -0.64
CA LEU A 227 -2.04 -14.85 -0.25
C LEU A 227 -2.27 -16.31 0.18
N ARG A 228 -1.66 -17.28 -0.50
CA ARG A 228 -1.71 -18.70 -0.11
C ARG A 228 -1.12 -18.90 1.28
N VAL A 229 0.09 -18.40 1.50
CA VAL A 229 0.74 -18.50 2.81
C VAL A 229 -0.11 -17.83 3.88
N ALA A 230 -0.67 -16.65 3.61
CA ALA A 230 -1.56 -15.96 4.55
C ALA A 230 -2.83 -16.77 4.86
N HIS A 231 -3.45 -17.36 3.84
CA HIS A 231 -4.66 -18.19 3.98
C HIS A 231 -4.44 -19.46 4.82
N GLU A 232 -3.23 -20.02 4.76
CA GLU A 232 -2.84 -21.20 5.54
C GLU A 232 -2.50 -20.88 7.01
N MET A 233 -2.35 -19.61 7.38
CA MET A 233 -2.01 -19.22 8.74
C MET A 233 -3.18 -19.45 9.71
N PRO A 234 -2.95 -20.11 10.86
CA PRO A 234 -3.97 -20.23 11.90
C PRO A 234 -4.45 -18.86 12.38
N ASP A 235 -5.75 -18.74 12.65
CA ASP A 235 -6.41 -17.55 13.20
C ASP A 235 -6.31 -16.27 12.34
N TYR A 236 -5.82 -16.37 11.10
CA TYR A 236 -5.86 -15.28 10.13
C TYR A 236 -7.00 -15.47 9.14
N ILE A 237 -7.74 -14.39 8.88
CA ILE A 237 -8.80 -14.37 7.86
C ILE A 237 -8.42 -13.34 6.83
N LEU A 238 -8.29 -13.79 5.58
CA LEU A 238 -8.05 -12.90 4.46
C LEU A 238 -9.20 -11.89 4.31
N PRO A 239 -8.89 -10.62 4.01
CA PRO A 239 -9.90 -9.68 3.52
C PRO A 239 -10.66 -10.25 2.32
N ILE A 240 -11.97 -10.03 2.28
CA ILE A 240 -12.88 -10.67 1.30
C ILE A 240 -12.43 -10.46 -0.16
N HIS A 241 -11.91 -9.28 -0.51
CA HIS A 241 -11.44 -9.00 -1.86
C HIS A 241 -10.19 -9.80 -2.23
N LEU A 242 -9.31 -10.08 -1.26
CA LEU A 242 -8.12 -10.91 -1.46
C LEU A 242 -8.46 -12.39 -1.48
N GLN A 243 -9.43 -12.82 -0.67
CA GLN A 243 -9.96 -14.18 -0.73
C GLN A 243 -10.55 -14.48 -2.10
N ASN A 244 -11.43 -13.60 -2.62
CA ASN A 244 -12.01 -13.74 -3.95
C ASN A 244 -10.91 -13.78 -5.04
N TYR A 245 -9.90 -12.92 -4.93
CA TYR A 245 -8.79 -12.93 -5.86
C TYR A 245 -7.99 -14.25 -5.82
N LEU A 246 -7.73 -14.80 -4.64
CA LEU A 246 -7.05 -16.08 -4.49
C LEU A 246 -7.88 -17.22 -5.08
N GLU A 247 -9.21 -17.22 -4.89
CA GLU A 247 -10.11 -18.23 -5.45
C GLU A 247 -10.18 -18.16 -6.98
N ASP A 248 -10.28 -16.96 -7.53
CA ASP A 248 -10.40 -16.73 -8.98
C ASP A 248 -9.10 -17.08 -9.74
N TYR A 249 -7.94 -16.74 -9.16
CA TYR A 249 -6.65 -16.83 -9.85
C TYR A 249 -5.68 -17.88 -9.29
N GLY A 250 -5.92 -18.40 -8.09
CA GLY A 250 -5.02 -19.34 -7.42
C GLY A 250 -4.80 -20.64 -8.19
N ASN A 251 -5.82 -21.12 -8.91
CA ASN A 251 -5.76 -22.35 -9.70
C ASN A 251 -5.14 -22.16 -11.11
N LEU A 252 -5.09 -20.91 -11.62
CA LEU A 252 -4.61 -20.62 -12.98
C LEU A 252 -3.09 -20.72 -13.13
N ILE A 253 -2.36 -20.72 -12.02
CA ILE A 253 -0.89 -20.71 -12.01
C ILE A 253 -0.30 -22.12 -11.86
N GLU A 254 -1.06 -23.10 -11.37
CA GLU A 254 -0.59 -24.50 -11.20
C GLU A 254 -0.61 -25.32 -12.50
N GLY A 255 -1.25 -24.82 -13.57
CA GLY A 255 -1.39 -25.55 -14.84
C GLY A 255 -0.22 -25.44 -15.83
N HIS A 256 0.94 -24.92 -15.40
CA HIS A 256 2.05 -24.58 -16.31
C HIS A 256 3.43 -25.18 -15.95
N ASP A 257 3.48 -26.16 -15.05
CA ASP A 257 4.70 -26.95 -14.78
C ASP A 257 4.74 -28.26 -15.58
#